data_AF-A0A2D5EZD6-F1
#
_entry.id   AF-A0A2D5EZD6-F1
#
_cell.length_a   1.000
_cell.length_b   1.000
_cell.length_c   1.000
_cell.angle_alpha   90.00
_cell.angle_beta   90.00
_cell.angle_gamma   90.00
#
_symmetry.space_group_name_H-M   'P 1'
#
loop_
_entity.id
_entity.type
_entity.pdbx_description
1 polymer ?
#
loop_
_entity_poly.entity_id
_entity_poly.type
_entity_poly.pdbx_seq_one_letter_code
_entity_poly.pdbx_strand_id
1 'polypeptide(L)'
;MRAGIIMALVALVACGDDDAPSGSDGGTDAGGEVRCTTAAECDDDLFCNGEETCSEGVCRSGAAPCTTACDEDADECAAECPDADGDGAEDAACGGTDCDDADPDRYPGNPEICDASHDEDCDPTTFGPDGDGDGYASSECCNGDECGRDCDDASEGISPVATDGCGGGDEDCDGTIDEEPDSTYYRDEDNDNYGLDDDTVMSCSLPSGYAARGGDCSDDPVADLIANERNPGASEICNGVDDDCDGTIDETDGAPCACSPVGSTRPCGLTDPELDGVGVCVLGEQTCNEVDGSAAWGACAGATAPSSESCNTSDDDCDGMVDEGVLVAQWQDVDGDDYGVGEPIMGCTLMAGYALEPGDCDDGDMGVFPGADESCDGVDEDCDGVADDLDADAVESCAGADGTAIGCADGSSGWACVYSCDAGFYDCNTLPGCETPESGTNCGRCGLACGSGTICDEGLCVCDRGLANCDSGGARWDRSCETSSSSLDESSRPPCESCFAAPGASCRWNVLTGVCQCG
;
A
#
# COMPACT_ATOMS: atom_id res chain seq x y z
N MET A 1 -28.91 -48.21 22.39
CA MET A 1 -29.42 -49.46 21.76
C MET A 1 -28.68 -49.61 20.44
N ARG A 2 -27.72 -50.54 20.37
CA ARG A 2 -27.76 -51.75 19.48
C ARG A 2 -28.18 -51.39 18.04
N ALA A 3 -27.40 -51.67 16.99
CA ALA A 3 -26.67 -52.90 16.74
C ALA A 3 -25.63 -52.73 15.63
N GLY A 4 -24.52 -53.46 15.74
CA GLY A 4 -23.62 -53.73 14.62
C GLY A 4 -24.07 -54.96 13.82
N ILE A 5 -23.63 -55.02 12.55
CA ILE A 5 -23.60 -56.17 11.62
C ILE A 5 -22.42 -55.87 10.68
N ILE A 6 -21.23 -56.50 10.75
CA ILE A 6 -20.78 -57.84 10.31
C ILE A 6 -20.70 -58.03 8.77
N MET A 7 -19.45 -58.23 8.31
CA MET A 7 -18.93 -58.95 7.12
C MET A 7 -19.42 -58.59 5.70
N ALA A 8 -18.50 -58.41 4.74
CA ALA A 8 -17.82 -59.51 4.04
C ALA A 8 -16.90 -59.00 2.91
N LEU A 9 -15.75 -59.66 2.77
CA LEU A 9 -14.86 -59.64 1.61
C LEU A 9 -15.59 -59.80 0.27
N VAL A 10 -15.27 -58.94 -0.69
CA VAL A 10 -15.33 -59.26 -2.13
C VAL A 10 -14.02 -58.81 -2.77
N ALA A 11 -13.19 -59.79 -3.11
CA ALA A 11 -12.09 -59.64 -4.04
C ALA A 11 -12.64 -59.46 -5.46
N LEU A 12 -12.14 -58.47 -6.18
CA LEU A 12 -12.26 -58.37 -7.63
C LEU A 12 -10.87 -58.14 -8.21
N VAL A 13 -10.31 -59.26 -8.65
CA VAL A 13 -9.18 -59.42 -9.56
C VAL A 13 -9.70 -59.29 -11.00
N ALA A 14 -8.90 -58.63 -11.85
CA ALA A 14 -8.75 -58.74 -13.32
C ALA A 14 -8.59 -57.32 -13.91
N CYS A 15 -7.78 -57.04 -14.92
CA CYS A 15 -6.76 -57.75 -15.69
C CYS A 15 -6.05 -56.66 -16.51
N GLY A 16 -4.76 -56.83 -16.79
CA GLY A 16 -4.03 -55.94 -17.69
C GLY A 16 -2.57 -56.35 -17.82
N ASP A 17 -2.32 -57.64 -18.04
CA ASP A 17 -1.16 -58.10 -18.79
C ASP A 17 -1.30 -57.57 -20.23
N ASP A 18 -0.18 -57.22 -20.88
CA ASP A 18 0.17 -57.75 -22.21
C ASP A 18 1.59 -57.28 -22.57
N ASP A 19 2.49 -58.25 -22.47
CA ASP A 19 3.46 -58.61 -23.49
C ASP A 19 4.72 -57.74 -23.68
N ALA A 20 5.76 -58.10 -22.91
CA ALA A 20 6.95 -58.59 -23.60
C ALA A 20 6.60 -59.97 -24.22
N PRO A 21 7.04 -60.26 -25.46
CA PRO A 21 8.19 -61.17 -25.47
C PRO A 21 9.18 -60.99 -26.62
N SER A 22 10.42 -61.26 -26.22
CA SER A 22 11.41 -62.08 -26.93
C SER A 22 11.95 -61.59 -28.27
N GLY A 23 13.25 -61.29 -28.23
CA GLY A 23 14.12 -61.25 -29.39
C GLY A 23 15.55 -61.15 -28.92
N SER A 24 16.08 -62.30 -28.51
CA SER A 24 17.49 -62.63 -28.24
C SER A 24 18.44 -62.04 -29.31
N ASP A 25 19.74 -61.87 -29.07
CA ASP A 25 20.75 -62.93 -29.04
C ASP A 25 21.99 -62.41 -28.27
N GLY A 26 22.29 -62.89 -27.06
CA GLY A 26 23.25 -63.98 -26.83
C GLY A 26 24.50 -63.40 -26.14
N GLY A 27 24.75 -63.56 -24.85
CA GLY A 27 24.84 -64.84 -24.15
C GLY A 27 26.22 -65.46 -24.38
N THR A 28 27.14 -65.28 -23.44
CA THR A 28 27.96 -66.37 -22.89
C THR A 28 28.55 -65.97 -21.54
N ASP A 29 28.14 -66.69 -20.50
CA ASP A 29 29.01 -67.09 -19.40
C ASP A 29 30.34 -67.61 -19.96
N ALA A 30 31.44 -66.92 -19.65
CA ALA A 30 32.79 -67.47 -19.50
C ALA A 30 33.69 -66.28 -19.12
N GLY A 31 34.61 -66.46 -18.18
CA GLY A 31 35.62 -65.46 -17.84
C GLY A 31 36.45 -65.06 -19.07
N GLY A 32 35.99 -64.03 -19.78
CA GLY A 32 36.62 -63.43 -20.92
C GLY A 32 36.86 -61.96 -20.59
N GLU A 33 38.13 -61.62 -20.39
CA GLU A 33 38.60 -60.24 -20.28
C GLU A 33 37.97 -59.39 -21.40
N VAL A 34 37.26 -58.32 -21.03
CA VAL A 34 36.86 -57.26 -21.98
C VAL A 34 38.14 -56.74 -22.61
N ARG A 35 38.36 -57.09 -23.87
CA ARG A 35 39.58 -56.73 -24.60
C ARG A 35 39.47 -55.34 -25.16
N CYS A 36 39.80 -54.37 -24.33
CA CYS A 36 39.98 -52.99 -24.73
C CYS A 36 41.30 -52.80 -25.51
N THR A 37 41.36 -51.78 -26.35
CA THR A 37 42.60 -51.29 -26.97
C THR A 37 42.89 -49.83 -26.60
N THR A 38 41.87 -49.10 -26.13
CA THR A 38 41.96 -47.72 -25.66
C THR A 38 41.13 -47.53 -24.38
N ALA A 39 41.41 -46.48 -23.61
CA ALA A 39 40.71 -46.18 -22.35
C ALA A 39 39.22 -45.83 -22.57
N ALA A 40 38.90 -45.13 -23.66
CA ALA A 40 37.52 -44.77 -24.01
C ALA A 40 36.62 -45.98 -24.36
N GLU A 41 37.19 -47.16 -24.59
CA GLU A 41 36.41 -48.41 -24.77
C GLU A 41 36.08 -49.09 -23.43
N CYS A 42 36.67 -48.60 -22.33
CA CYS A 42 36.39 -49.06 -20.97
C CYS A 42 35.39 -48.15 -20.27
N ASP A 43 35.44 -46.84 -20.54
CA ASP A 43 34.56 -45.83 -19.95
C ASP A 43 33.10 -46.29 -19.85
N ASP A 44 32.67 -46.55 -18.62
CA ASP A 44 31.33 -47.02 -18.28
C ASP A 44 30.41 -45.87 -17.84
N ASP A 45 30.84 -44.62 -18.05
CA ASP A 45 30.18 -43.38 -17.64
C ASP A 45 29.89 -43.31 -16.12
N LEU A 46 30.58 -44.13 -15.28
CA LEU A 46 30.52 -44.03 -13.82
C LEU A 46 31.67 -43.16 -13.31
N PHE A 47 31.34 -42.02 -12.73
CA PHE A 47 32.30 -41.08 -12.18
C PHE A 47 33.03 -41.61 -10.93
N CYS A 48 32.34 -42.30 -10.02
CA CYS A 48 32.88 -42.61 -8.70
C CYS A 48 33.90 -43.76 -8.68
N ASN A 49 34.00 -44.56 -9.74
CA ASN A 49 35.03 -45.59 -9.85
C ASN A 49 36.37 -45.04 -10.42
N GLY A 50 36.37 -43.78 -10.88
CA GLY A 50 37.51 -43.04 -11.41
C GLY A 50 37.96 -43.48 -12.80
N GLU A 51 38.71 -42.61 -13.49
CA GLU A 51 39.07 -42.78 -14.92
C GLU A 51 39.58 -44.20 -15.25
N GLU A 52 38.77 -44.93 -16.01
CA GLU A 52 39.05 -46.32 -16.36
C GLU A 52 40.20 -46.41 -17.38
N THR A 53 41.11 -47.36 -17.16
CA THR A 53 42.26 -47.55 -18.05
C THR A 53 42.30 -48.93 -18.67
N CYS A 54 42.58 -48.95 -19.97
CA CYS A 54 42.84 -50.19 -20.68
C CYS A 54 44.29 -50.65 -20.47
N SER A 55 44.50 -51.73 -19.72
CA SER A 55 45.84 -52.28 -19.43
C SER A 55 45.95 -53.74 -19.81
N GLU A 56 46.84 -54.05 -20.75
CA GLU A 56 47.07 -55.40 -21.30
C GLU A 56 45.82 -56.06 -21.93
N GLY A 57 44.91 -55.24 -22.45
CA GLY A 57 43.66 -55.73 -23.05
C GLY A 57 42.62 -56.14 -22.01
N VAL A 58 42.63 -55.49 -20.85
CA VAL A 58 41.63 -55.64 -19.79
C VAL A 58 41.28 -54.25 -19.27
N CYS A 59 39.99 -53.94 -19.17
CA CYS A 59 39.53 -52.73 -18.50
C CYS A 59 39.78 -52.82 -17.00
N ARG A 60 40.35 -51.76 -16.43
CA ARG A 60 40.57 -51.63 -15.00
C ARG A 60 40.01 -50.28 -14.58
N SER A 61 39.13 -50.30 -13.59
CA SER A 61 38.64 -49.10 -12.95
C SER A 61 39.79 -48.26 -12.37
N GLY A 62 39.61 -46.95 -12.40
CA GLY A 62 40.56 -45.99 -11.90
C GLY A 62 40.67 -45.97 -10.38
N ALA A 63 41.38 -44.97 -9.86
CA ALA A 63 41.24 -44.63 -8.46
C ALA A 63 40.02 -43.72 -8.32
N ALA A 64 39.08 -44.12 -7.45
CA ALA A 64 37.92 -43.30 -7.13
C ALA A 64 38.36 -41.85 -6.83
N PRO A 65 37.76 -40.84 -7.48
CA PRO A 65 38.16 -39.45 -7.32
C PRO A 65 37.85 -38.92 -5.91
N CYS A 66 36.93 -39.56 -5.20
CA CYS A 66 36.43 -39.15 -3.89
C CYS A 66 36.94 -40.07 -2.77
N THR A 67 37.19 -39.51 -1.59
CA THR A 67 37.74 -40.26 -0.45
C THR A 67 36.69 -40.84 0.49
N THR A 68 35.47 -40.28 0.51
CA THR A 68 34.42 -40.67 1.47
C THR A 68 33.07 -40.97 0.81
N ALA A 69 32.49 -40.00 0.10
CA ALA A 69 31.18 -40.14 -0.56
C ALA A 69 31.22 -39.54 -1.99
N CYS A 70 30.41 -40.09 -2.88
CA CYS A 70 30.39 -39.75 -4.29
C CYS A 70 28.98 -39.98 -4.86
N ASP A 71 28.48 -39.02 -5.65
CA ASP A 71 27.19 -39.08 -6.32
C ASP A 71 27.42 -39.36 -7.81
N GLU A 72 26.98 -40.54 -8.27
CA GLU A 72 27.13 -41.00 -9.66
C GLU A 72 26.15 -40.30 -10.61
N ASP A 73 25.02 -39.79 -10.13
CA ASP A 73 24.02 -39.13 -10.98
C ASP A 73 24.41 -37.65 -11.26
N ALA A 74 25.19 -37.05 -10.36
CA ALA A 74 25.67 -35.66 -10.44
C ALA A 74 27.14 -35.52 -10.90
N ASP A 75 27.85 -36.62 -11.13
CA ASP A 75 29.28 -36.65 -11.48
C ASP A 75 30.18 -35.84 -10.52
N GLU A 76 29.88 -35.87 -9.22
CA GLU A 76 30.62 -35.08 -8.22
C GLU A 76 30.89 -35.80 -6.90
N CYS A 77 31.93 -35.34 -6.20
CA CYS A 77 32.21 -35.81 -4.85
C CYS A 77 31.27 -35.10 -3.87
N ALA A 78 30.42 -35.85 -3.18
CA ALA A 78 29.59 -35.32 -2.11
C ALA A 78 30.49 -34.68 -1.03
N ALA A 79 30.23 -33.41 -0.72
CA ALA A 79 30.89 -32.73 0.39
C ALA A 79 30.48 -33.42 1.70
N GLU A 80 31.42 -33.63 2.62
CA GLU A 80 31.03 -33.98 3.99
C GLU A 80 30.37 -32.74 4.58
N CYS A 81 29.09 -32.83 4.90
CA CYS A 81 28.40 -31.87 5.73
C CYS A 81 28.64 -32.23 7.19
N PRO A 82 29.51 -31.50 7.89
CA PRO A 82 29.65 -31.71 9.32
C PRO A 82 28.35 -31.31 10.02
N ASP A 83 28.06 -32.03 11.09
CA ASP A 83 27.16 -31.65 12.18
C ASP A 83 28.07 -31.02 13.25
N ALA A 84 28.16 -29.69 13.29
CA ALA A 84 29.17 -29.00 14.07
C ALA A 84 28.78 -28.76 15.53
N ASP A 85 27.48 -28.72 15.85
CA ASP A 85 26.97 -28.58 17.22
C ASP A 85 26.51 -29.90 17.86
N GLY A 86 26.31 -30.95 17.07
CA GLY A 86 26.05 -32.31 17.50
C GLY A 86 24.59 -32.64 17.78
N ASP A 87 23.63 -31.89 17.22
CA ASP A 87 22.19 -32.17 17.36
C ASP A 87 21.68 -33.28 16.43
N GLY A 88 22.48 -33.65 15.43
CA GLY A 88 22.20 -34.71 14.48
C GLY A 88 21.54 -34.26 13.17
N ALA A 89 21.40 -32.96 12.95
CA ALA A 89 21.17 -32.36 11.64
C ALA A 89 22.52 -31.96 11.01
N GLU A 90 22.54 -31.83 9.68
CA GLU A 90 23.74 -31.47 8.91
C GLU A 90 23.56 -30.04 8.36
N ASP A 91 24.63 -29.24 8.29
CA ASP A 91 24.62 -27.84 7.83
C ASP A 91 23.86 -27.62 6.50
N ALA A 92 22.83 -26.78 6.51
CA ALA A 92 22.07 -26.41 5.31
C ALA A 92 22.94 -25.75 4.23
N ALA A 93 24.04 -25.08 4.59
CA ALA A 93 24.93 -24.42 3.63
C ALA A 93 25.62 -25.40 2.67
N CYS A 94 25.74 -26.67 3.03
CA CYS A 94 26.28 -27.72 2.17
C CYS A 94 25.24 -28.75 1.71
N GLY A 95 23.94 -28.48 1.95
CA GLY A 95 22.82 -29.29 1.50
C GLY A 95 22.19 -30.18 2.57
N GLY A 96 22.56 -30.00 3.84
CA GLY A 96 21.83 -30.57 4.96
C GLY A 96 20.54 -29.81 5.28
N THR A 97 19.97 -30.05 6.46
CA THR A 97 18.66 -29.49 6.86
C THR A 97 18.74 -28.56 8.07
N ASP A 98 19.91 -28.42 8.67
CA ASP A 98 20.16 -27.57 9.83
C ASP A 98 20.26 -26.09 9.43
N CYS A 99 19.36 -25.26 9.95
CA CYS A 99 19.34 -23.84 9.63
C CYS A 99 20.40 -23.04 10.40
N ASP A 100 21.04 -23.61 11.42
CA ASP A 100 22.15 -23.04 12.17
C ASP A 100 23.01 -24.10 12.84
N ASP A 101 23.92 -24.70 12.07
CA ASP A 101 24.88 -25.76 12.47
C ASP A 101 25.87 -25.35 13.60
N ALA A 102 25.70 -24.17 14.18
CA ALA A 102 26.42 -23.71 15.36
C ALA A 102 25.57 -23.70 16.64
N ASP A 103 24.27 -23.95 16.54
CA ASP A 103 23.28 -23.90 17.61
C ASP A 103 22.44 -25.21 17.69
N PRO A 104 22.72 -26.07 18.69
CA PRO A 104 22.10 -27.40 18.79
C PRO A 104 20.61 -27.38 19.17
N ASP A 105 20.04 -26.19 19.33
CA ASP A 105 18.61 -25.97 19.55
C ASP A 105 17.91 -25.45 18.28
N ARG A 106 18.56 -25.47 17.10
CA ARG A 106 18.00 -24.93 15.83
C ARG A 106 18.06 -25.91 14.66
N TYR A 107 17.20 -26.92 14.70
CA TYR A 107 17.19 -28.01 13.71
C TYR A 107 15.78 -28.53 13.40
N PRO A 108 15.56 -29.16 12.22
CA PRO A 108 14.28 -29.69 11.81
C PRO A 108 13.50 -30.50 12.84
N GLY A 109 12.33 -30.00 13.22
CA GLY A 109 11.40 -30.65 14.13
C GLY A 109 11.79 -30.59 15.61
N ASN A 110 12.74 -29.71 15.98
CA ASN A 110 12.88 -29.29 17.37
C ASN A 110 11.58 -28.61 17.86
N PRO A 111 11.21 -28.66 19.14
CA PRO A 111 10.06 -27.91 19.61
C PRO A 111 10.34 -26.40 19.64
N GLU A 112 9.48 -25.64 18.98
CA GLU A 112 9.45 -24.18 19.03
C GLU A 112 9.42 -23.64 20.47
N ILE A 113 10.26 -22.64 20.72
CA ILE A 113 10.30 -21.89 21.96
C ILE A 113 9.85 -20.47 21.63
N CYS A 114 8.86 -19.97 22.36
CA CYS A 114 8.44 -18.57 22.22
C CYS A 114 9.54 -17.64 22.75
N ASP A 115 10.45 -17.29 21.87
CA ASP A 115 11.46 -16.28 22.07
C ASP A 115 11.53 -15.32 20.88
N ALA A 116 12.30 -14.25 21.06
CA ALA A 116 12.47 -13.28 20.00
C ALA A 116 13.59 -13.76 19.08
N SER A 117 13.23 -14.00 17.81
CA SER A 117 14.09 -14.04 16.63
C SER A 117 14.91 -15.31 16.37
N HIS A 118 14.56 -16.45 16.97
CA HIS A 118 15.07 -17.75 16.56
C HIS A 118 13.95 -18.61 15.99
N ASP A 119 14.27 -19.31 14.90
CA ASP A 119 13.45 -20.39 14.36
C ASP A 119 14.14 -21.68 14.82
N GLU A 120 13.55 -22.38 15.80
CA GLU A 120 14.14 -23.56 16.42
C GLU A 120 13.99 -24.82 15.58
N ASP A 121 12.95 -24.89 14.76
CA ASP A 121 12.62 -26.10 14.01
C ASP A 121 12.90 -25.98 12.49
N CYS A 122 13.46 -24.85 12.08
CA CYS A 122 13.78 -24.50 10.71
C CYS A 122 12.56 -24.50 9.77
N ASP A 123 11.34 -24.38 10.30
CA ASP A 123 10.10 -24.12 9.58
C ASP A 123 9.59 -22.70 9.95
N PRO A 124 9.58 -21.74 9.00
CA PRO A 124 9.13 -20.38 9.28
C PRO A 124 7.61 -20.29 9.52
N THR A 125 6.86 -21.40 9.45
CA THR A 125 5.40 -21.41 9.62
C THR A 125 4.94 -21.92 10.99
N THR A 126 5.86 -22.33 11.86
CA THR A 126 5.59 -22.89 13.19
C THR A 126 5.96 -21.87 14.27
N PHE A 127 4.97 -21.19 14.85
CA PHE A 127 5.22 -20.06 15.76
C PHE A 127 5.05 -20.42 17.25
N GLY A 128 5.42 -21.63 17.68
CA GLY A 128 5.20 -22.06 19.07
C GLY A 128 3.84 -22.72 19.35
N PRO A 129 3.58 -23.09 20.62
CA PRO A 129 2.32 -23.71 21.01
C PRO A 129 1.17 -22.69 21.08
N ASP A 130 0.02 -23.08 20.55
CA ASP A 130 -1.28 -22.42 20.75
C ASP A 130 -1.73 -22.60 22.22
N GLY A 131 -1.72 -21.50 22.97
CA GLY A 131 -1.93 -21.48 24.42
C GLY A 131 -3.37 -21.72 24.85
N ASP A 132 -4.34 -21.28 24.05
CA ASP A 132 -5.77 -21.31 24.38
C ASP A 132 -6.61 -22.25 23.50
N GLY A 133 -6.06 -22.72 22.39
CA GLY A 133 -6.60 -23.75 21.51
C GLY A 133 -7.42 -23.23 20.33
N ASP A 134 -7.29 -21.95 19.97
CA ASP A 134 -8.07 -21.32 18.90
C ASP A 134 -7.48 -21.56 17.49
N GLY A 135 -6.27 -22.12 17.41
CA GLY A 135 -5.55 -22.43 16.19
C GLY A 135 -4.58 -21.35 15.72
N TYR A 136 -4.38 -20.29 16.50
CA TYR A 136 -3.38 -19.25 16.30
C TYR A 136 -2.34 -19.35 17.42
N ALA A 137 -1.12 -18.91 17.11
CA ALA A 137 -0.05 -18.84 18.10
C ALA A 137 0.17 -17.40 18.51
N SER A 138 0.61 -17.19 19.75
CA SER A 138 0.93 -15.87 20.28
C SER A 138 1.81 -15.03 19.36
N SER A 139 1.45 -13.76 19.23
CA SER A 139 2.25 -12.70 18.61
C SER A 139 3.56 -12.40 19.32
N GLU A 140 3.75 -12.92 20.54
CA GLU A 140 5.06 -12.90 21.20
C GLU A 140 6.03 -13.98 20.68
N CYS A 141 5.53 -14.99 19.95
CA CYS A 141 6.33 -16.07 19.38
C CYS A 141 6.68 -15.75 17.91
N CYS A 142 7.97 -15.62 17.60
CA CYS A 142 8.43 -15.12 16.30
C CYS A 142 9.60 -15.92 15.71
N ASN A 143 9.46 -16.33 14.45
CA ASN A 143 10.52 -16.95 13.64
C ASN A 143 11.14 -15.83 12.77
N GLY A 144 12.08 -15.10 13.36
CA GLY A 144 12.68 -13.91 12.73
C GLY A 144 11.72 -12.73 12.68
N ASP A 145 11.32 -12.31 11.47
CA ASP A 145 10.39 -11.18 11.24
C ASP A 145 8.93 -11.63 11.16
N GLU A 146 8.66 -12.94 11.06
CA GLU A 146 7.30 -13.51 11.06
C GLU A 146 6.93 -13.95 12.47
N CYS A 147 5.74 -13.56 12.94
CA CYS A 147 5.25 -13.89 14.27
C CYS A 147 3.89 -14.56 14.21
N GLY A 148 3.51 -15.21 15.31
CA GLY A 148 2.13 -15.55 15.59
C GLY A 148 1.22 -14.33 15.46
N ARG A 149 -0.07 -14.58 15.21
CA ARG A 149 -1.05 -13.51 14.95
C ARG A 149 -2.04 -13.32 16.09
N ASP A 150 -1.88 -14.06 17.17
CA ASP A 150 -2.75 -13.97 18.34
C ASP A 150 -2.20 -12.94 19.35
N CYS A 151 -2.98 -11.92 19.62
CA CYS A 151 -2.64 -10.85 20.55
C CYS A 151 -2.95 -11.19 22.02
N ASP A 152 -3.71 -12.25 22.31
CA ASP A 152 -3.93 -12.80 23.66
C ASP A 152 -4.07 -14.34 23.66
N ASP A 153 -2.91 -15.03 23.63
CA ASP A 153 -2.74 -16.50 23.66
C ASP A 153 -3.25 -17.20 24.94
N ALA A 154 -4.02 -16.49 25.77
CA ALA A 154 -4.74 -17.04 26.90
C ALA A 154 -6.27 -17.03 26.71
N SER A 155 -6.78 -16.51 25.59
CA SER A 155 -8.18 -16.18 25.36
C SER A 155 -8.66 -16.57 23.95
N GLU A 156 -9.29 -17.75 23.81
CA GLU A 156 -9.84 -18.30 22.53
C GLU A 156 -10.79 -17.34 21.76
N GLY A 157 -11.27 -16.27 22.41
CA GLY A 157 -12.12 -15.25 21.81
C GLY A 157 -11.39 -14.03 21.24
N ILE A 158 -10.07 -13.95 21.36
CA ILE A 158 -9.23 -12.85 20.87
C ILE A 158 -8.25 -13.46 19.87
N SER A 159 -8.47 -13.25 18.57
CA SER A 159 -7.65 -13.83 17.51
C SER A 159 -7.99 -13.26 16.13
N PRO A 160 -7.16 -13.48 15.09
CA PRO A 160 -7.35 -12.95 13.72
C PRO A 160 -8.67 -13.23 12.99
N VAL A 161 -9.56 -14.01 13.59
CA VAL A 161 -10.87 -14.36 13.04
C VAL A 161 -12.01 -14.06 14.01
N ALA A 162 -11.70 -13.44 15.15
CA ALA A 162 -12.72 -12.89 16.01
C ALA A 162 -13.44 -11.72 15.32
N THR A 163 -14.52 -11.29 15.95
CA THR A 163 -15.34 -10.15 15.53
C THR A 163 -15.02 -9.04 16.51
N ASP A 164 -14.50 -7.92 16.00
CA ASP A 164 -14.13 -6.76 16.81
C ASP A 164 -15.36 -5.91 17.12
N GLY A 165 -15.99 -6.20 18.26
CA GLY A 165 -17.21 -5.53 18.71
C GLY A 165 -16.89 -4.34 19.59
N CYS A 166 -17.91 -3.75 20.23
CA CYS A 166 -17.74 -2.56 21.06
C CYS A 166 -17.20 -2.86 22.49
N GLY A 167 -16.27 -3.80 22.61
CA GLY A 167 -15.72 -4.31 23.87
C GLY A 167 -14.60 -3.45 24.48
N GLY A 168 -14.03 -2.54 23.68
CA GLY A 168 -12.87 -1.71 24.02
C GLY A 168 -11.54 -2.47 23.97
N GLY A 169 -11.50 -3.61 23.29
CA GLY A 169 -10.31 -4.44 23.03
C GLY A 169 -10.18 -4.71 21.54
N ASP A 170 -8.94 -4.94 21.09
CA ASP A 170 -8.65 -5.44 19.75
C ASP A 170 -8.86 -6.96 19.78
N GLU A 171 -10.07 -7.40 19.44
CA GLU A 171 -10.42 -8.81 19.51
C GLU A 171 -9.95 -9.57 18.27
N ASP A 172 -9.83 -8.91 17.11
CA ASP A 172 -9.39 -9.55 15.86
C ASP A 172 -7.90 -9.37 15.54
N CYS A 173 -7.15 -8.76 16.44
CA CYS A 173 -5.70 -8.58 16.38
C CYS A 173 -5.21 -7.88 15.11
N ASP A 174 -6.02 -7.01 14.50
CA ASP A 174 -5.65 -6.24 13.31
C ASP A 174 -5.01 -4.87 13.64
N GLY A 175 -4.97 -4.51 14.93
CA GLY A 175 -4.41 -3.28 15.45
C GLY A 175 -5.40 -2.11 15.51
N THR A 176 -6.66 -2.35 15.16
CA THR A 176 -7.77 -1.43 15.32
C THR A 176 -8.66 -1.89 16.49
N ILE A 177 -9.54 -1.02 16.99
CA ILE A 177 -10.39 -1.30 18.17
C ILE A 177 -11.80 -0.77 17.89
N ASP A 178 -12.81 -1.62 18.13
CA ASP A 178 -14.24 -1.33 18.06
C ASP A 178 -14.77 -1.03 16.63
N GLU A 179 -14.35 -1.82 15.62
CA GLU A 179 -14.65 -1.60 14.19
C GLU A 179 -16.04 -2.07 13.74
N GLU A 180 -16.62 -3.06 14.42
CA GLU A 180 -17.95 -3.58 14.10
C GLU A 180 -18.99 -3.02 15.08
N PRO A 181 -19.65 -1.90 14.74
CA PRO A 181 -20.63 -1.30 15.65
C PRO A 181 -21.81 -2.25 15.89
N ASP A 182 -22.20 -2.41 17.16
CA ASP A 182 -23.28 -3.30 17.58
C ASP A 182 -24.56 -2.57 18.01
N SER A 183 -24.48 -1.25 18.13
CA SER A 183 -25.52 -0.39 18.69
C SER A 183 -26.06 0.57 17.64
N THR A 184 -27.40 0.67 17.57
CA THR A 184 -28.10 1.62 16.70
C THR A 184 -28.47 2.88 17.48
N TYR A 185 -28.10 4.03 16.92
CA TYR A 185 -28.46 5.35 17.40
C TYR A 185 -29.35 6.06 16.37
N TYR A 186 -30.17 7.00 16.83
CA TYR A 186 -31.22 7.67 16.06
C TYR A 186 -30.87 9.16 15.99
N ARG A 187 -30.98 9.83 14.83
CA ARG A 187 -30.70 11.27 14.74
C ARG A 187 -31.59 12.00 15.76
N ASP A 188 -31.02 12.97 16.47
CA ASP A 188 -31.68 13.75 17.52
C ASP A 188 -31.25 15.21 17.34
N GLU A 189 -32.05 15.96 16.59
CA GLU A 189 -31.74 17.35 16.20
C GLU A 189 -32.36 18.37 17.17
N ASP A 190 -33.46 18.01 17.86
CA ASP A 190 -34.10 18.85 18.87
C ASP A 190 -33.54 18.65 20.30
N ASN A 191 -32.73 17.61 20.51
CA ASN A 191 -32.02 17.26 21.74
C ASN A 191 -32.94 16.84 22.90
N ASP A 192 -34.05 16.16 22.60
CA ASP A 192 -34.97 15.65 23.62
C ASP A 192 -34.61 14.24 24.14
N ASN A 193 -33.57 13.60 23.56
CA ASN A 193 -33.06 12.25 23.81
C ASN A 193 -33.89 11.10 23.20
N TYR A 194 -34.84 11.41 22.34
CA TYR A 194 -35.43 10.51 21.37
C TYR A 194 -34.93 10.92 19.98
N GLY A 195 -35.09 10.05 19.01
CA GLY A 195 -34.68 10.34 17.65
C GLY A 195 -35.50 9.59 16.62
N LEU A 196 -35.46 10.05 15.37
CA LEU A 196 -36.27 9.49 14.30
C LEU A 196 -35.90 8.03 13.96
N ASP A 197 -36.90 7.15 13.99
CA ASP A 197 -36.74 5.71 13.67
C ASP A 197 -36.23 5.43 12.24
N ASP A 198 -36.43 6.37 11.32
CA ASP A 198 -36.04 6.26 9.91
C ASP A 198 -34.64 6.86 9.61
N ASP A 199 -34.01 7.57 10.57
CA ASP A 199 -32.66 8.14 10.45
C ASP A 199 -31.75 7.56 11.54
N THR A 200 -31.01 6.52 11.18
CA THR A 200 -30.19 5.75 12.13
C THR A 200 -28.74 5.61 11.69
N VAL A 201 -27.86 5.52 12.68
CA VAL A 201 -26.44 5.21 12.50
C VAL A 201 -26.05 4.07 13.44
N MET A 202 -25.13 3.21 13.00
CA MET A 202 -24.52 2.21 13.86
C MET A 202 -23.18 2.75 14.37
N SER A 203 -22.95 2.71 15.69
CA SER A 203 -21.68 3.10 16.29
C SER A 203 -21.46 2.35 17.62
N CYS A 204 -20.22 2.31 18.12
CA CYS A 204 -19.91 1.76 19.44
C CYS A 204 -20.10 2.75 20.59
N SER A 205 -20.22 4.04 20.28
CA SER A 205 -20.53 5.08 21.26
C SER A 205 -21.53 6.06 20.68
N LEU A 206 -22.31 6.71 21.54
CA LEU A 206 -23.35 7.67 21.14
C LEU A 206 -22.73 8.80 20.32
N PRO A 207 -23.01 8.91 19.01
CA PRO A 207 -22.51 10.00 18.19
C PRO A 207 -23.15 11.33 18.61
N SER A 208 -22.46 12.44 18.37
CA SER A 208 -23.03 13.76 18.61
C SER A 208 -24.20 14.02 17.66
N GLY A 209 -25.31 14.55 18.17
CA GLY A 209 -26.54 14.79 17.39
C GLY A 209 -27.38 13.52 17.17
N TYR A 210 -27.17 12.49 17.99
CA TYR A 210 -27.95 11.26 17.98
C TYR A 210 -28.40 10.90 19.42
N ALA A 211 -29.52 10.18 19.51
CA ALA A 211 -30.09 9.60 20.72
C ALA A 211 -29.95 8.07 20.74
N ALA A 212 -29.96 7.50 21.95
CA ALA A 212 -29.97 6.04 22.17
C ALA A 212 -31.38 5.43 22.09
N ARG A 213 -32.42 6.25 21.96
CA ARG A 213 -33.81 5.82 21.93
C ARG A 213 -34.45 6.32 20.64
N GLY A 214 -35.14 5.42 19.94
CA GLY A 214 -36.01 5.78 18.83
C GLY A 214 -37.45 6.06 19.30
N GLY A 215 -38.34 6.21 18.32
CA GLY A 215 -39.77 6.44 18.51
C GLY A 215 -40.20 7.90 18.44
N ASP A 216 -39.28 8.79 18.06
CA ASP A 216 -39.58 10.20 17.83
C ASP A 216 -40.45 10.38 16.58
N CYS A 217 -41.44 11.27 16.65
CA CYS A 217 -42.25 11.65 15.50
C CYS A 217 -41.86 13.01 14.88
N SER A 218 -40.82 13.66 15.41
CA SER A 218 -40.30 14.97 15.02
C SER A 218 -38.91 15.28 15.59
N ASP A 219 -37.89 15.31 14.73
CA ASP A 219 -36.59 15.90 15.07
C ASP A 219 -36.54 17.44 14.85
N ASP A 220 -37.69 18.12 14.76
CA ASP A 220 -37.73 19.56 14.46
C ASP A 220 -37.87 20.38 15.76
N PRO A 221 -36.79 21.02 16.27
CA PRO A 221 -36.83 21.78 17.53
C PRO A 221 -37.84 22.93 17.46
N VAL A 222 -38.14 23.40 16.27
CA VAL A 222 -39.07 24.51 16.01
C VAL A 222 -40.52 24.01 16.11
N ALA A 223 -40.78 22.79 15.66
CA ALA A 223 -42.08 22.16 15.82
C ALA A 223 -42.35 21.71 17.27
N ASP A 224 -41.31 21.55 18.06
CA ASP A 224 -41.43 21.27 19.49
C ASP A 224 -41.80 22.52 20.32
N LEU A 225 -41.64 23.72 19.76
CA LEU A 225 -42.16 24.97 20.36
C LEU A 225 -43.71 25.09 20.32
N ILE A 226 -44.38 24.22 19.56
CA ILE A 226 -45.86 24.17 19.48
C ILE A 226 -46.45 22.91 20.12
N ALA A 227 -45.61 21.92 20.37
CA ALA A 227 -45.89 20.69 21.08
C ALA A 227 -45.36 20.74 22.53
N ASN A 228 -45.75 19.79 23.36
CA ASN A 228 -45.12 19.60 24.67
C ASN A 228 -43.97 18.58 24.56
N GLU A 229 -43.03 18.83 23.65
CA GLU A 229 -42.02 17.88 23.15
C GLU A 229 -42.70 16.73 22.36
N ARG A 230 -42.15 16.29 21.21
CA ARG A 230 -42.82 15.28 20.34
C ARG A 230 -42.16 13.92 20.39
N ASN A 231 -42.27 13.26 21.54
CA ASN A 231 -41.61 11.99 21.80
C ASN A 231 -42.45 11.06 22.69
N PRO A 232 -42.15 9.74 22.73
CA PRO A 232 -42.84 8.77 23.59
C PRO A 232 -42.83 9.04 25.10
N GLY A 233 -42.03 9.98 25.58
CA GLY A 233 -41.98 10.42 26.97
C GLY A 233 -42.80 11.69 27.26
N ALA A 234 -43.30 12.36 26.22
CA ALA A 234 -44.06 13.59 26.32
C ALA A 234 -45.43 13.37 26.98
N SER A 235 -46.05 14.46 27.41
CA SER A 235 -47.42 14.44 27.92
C SER A 235 -48.33 15.17 26.97
N GLU A 236 -49.36 14.47 26.50
CA GLU A 236 -50.43 15.01 25.66
C GLU A 236 -51.03 16.32 26.17
N ILE A 237 -51.02 17.34 25.32
CA ILE A 237 -51.73 18.60 25.50
C ILE A 237 -52.73 18.81 24.36
N CYS A 238 -53.83 19.52 24.63
CA CYS A 238 -54.90 19.67 23.62
C CYS A 238 -54.57 20.77 22.59
N ASN A 239 -53.55 20.54 21.78
CA ASN A 239 -53.03 21.41 20.73
C ASN A 239 -53.37 20.89 19.31
N GLY A 240 -53.89 19.66 19.17
CA GLY A 240 -54.19 19.03 17.90
C GLY A 240 -52.97 18.37 17.23
N VAL A 241 -51.91 18.15 17.99
CA VAL A 241 -50.69 17.42 17.65
C VAL A 241 -50.67 16.12 18.48
N ASP A 242 -50.00 15.10 17.96
CA ASP A 242 -49.67 13.86 18.69
C ASP A 242 -48.34 14.15 19.39
N ASP A 243 -48.38 14.53 20.67
CA ASP A 243 -47.19 14.92 21.43
C ASP A 243 -46.44 13.66 21.91
N ASP A 244 -47.14 12.59 22.28
CA ASP A 244 -46.52 11.36 22.80
C ASP A 244 -46.21 10.28 21.74
N CYS A 245 -46.46 10.60 20.47
CA CYS A 245 -46.20 9.75 19.29
C CYS A 245 -46.85 8.36 19.37
N ASP A 246 -47.97 8.21 20.10
CA ASP A 246 -48.67 6.93 20.23
C ASP A 246 -49.60 6.61 19.02
N GLY A 247 -49.73 7.57 18.10
CA GLY A 247 -50.53 7.48 16.87
C GLY A 247 -51.99 7.88 17.06
N THR A 248 -52.35 8.40 18.23
CA THR A 248 -53.59 9.12 18.47
C THR A 248 -53.32 10.63 18.61
N ILE A 249 -54.37 11.45 18.60
CA ILE A 249 -54.20 12.92 18.73
C ILE A 249 -55.08 13.36 19.90
N ASP A 250 -54.50 14.09 20.85
CA ASP A 250 -55.13 14.66 22.03
C ASP A 250 -55.82 13.61 22.95
N GLU A 251 -55.34 12.36 23.00
CA GLU A 251 -55.91 11.21 23.75
C GLU A 251 -55.59 11.21 25.25
N THR A 252 -55.45 12.37 25.84
CA THR A 252 -55.10 12.58 27.25
C THR A 252 -55.46 11.45 28.23
N ASP A 253 -54.42 10.86 28.81
CA ASP A 253 -54.41 9.79 29.81
C ASP A 253 -54.95 10.25 31.20
N GLY A 254 -56.01 11.06 31.20
CA GLY A 254 -56.58 11.69 32.39
C GLY A 254 -57.39 12.98 32.22
N ALA A 255 -57.65 13.45 30.99
CA ALA A 255 -58.53 14.57 30.63
C ALA A 255 -58.17 16.00 31.14
N PRO A 256 -57.59 16.84 30.27
CA PRO A 256 -57.66 18.29 30.30
C PRO A 256 -58.31 18.93 29.04
N CYS A 257 -58.68 18.18 28.00
CA CYS A 257 -59.38 18.79 26.85
C CYS A 257 -60.78 19.26 27.22
N ALA A 258 -61.29 18.83 28.37
CA ALA A 258 -62.52 19.33 28.94
C ALA A 258 -62.39 20.80 29.37
N CYS A 259 -63.31 21.63 28.92
CA CYS A 259 -63.34 23.06 29.22
C CYS A 259 -64.66 23.45 29.89
N SER A 260 -64.67 24.53 30.67
CA SER A 260 -65.89 25.06 31.27
C SER A 260 -65.71 26.51 31.72
N PRO A 261 -66.68 27.41 31.44
CA PRO A 261 -67.95 27.18 30.74
C PRO A 261 -67.81 27.17 29.20
N VAL A 262 -68.78 26.54 28.50
CA VAL A 262 -68.90 26.62 27.03
C VAL A 262 -68.91 28.10 26.61
N GLY A 263 -68.08 28.42 25.62
CA GLY A 263 -67.85 29.78 25.13
C GLY A 263 -66.68 30.53 25.78
N SER A 264 -65.93 29.93 26.73
CA SER A 264 -64.65 30.50 27.16
C SER A 264 -63.62 30.42 26.03
N THR A 265 -62.69 31.37 25.99
CA THR A 265 -61.56 31.37 25.07
C THR A 265 -60.24 31.24 25.83
N ARG A 266 -59.21 30.68 25.18
CA ARG A 266 -57.84 30.60 25.71
C ARG A 266 -56.82 30.76 24.58
N PRO A 267 -55.59 31.20 24.89
CA PRO A 267 -54.47 31.16 23.96
C PRO A 267 -54.13 29.71 23.54
N CYS A 268 -53.61 29.52 22.33
CA CYS A 268 -53.18 28.23 21.79
C CYS A 268 -52.12 28.39 20.68
N GLY A 269 -51.49 27.28 20.27
CA GLY A 269 -50.65 27.21 19.07
C GLY A 269 -49.19 27.61 19.26
N LEU A 270 -48.82 28.16 20.42
CA LEU A 270 -47.45 28.37 20.89
C LEU A 270 -47.42 27.91 22.36
N THR A 271 -46.44 27.11 22.76
CA THR A 271 -46.27 26.73 24.18
C THR A 271 -45.54 27.81 24.97
N ASP A 272 -44.70 28.60 24.29
CA ASP A 272 -44.06 29.82 24.83
C ASP A 272 -44.82 31.10 24.42
N PRO A 273 -45.44 31.83 25.36
CA PRO A 273 -46.09 33.10 25.10
C PRO A 273 -45.14 34.25 24.70
N GLU A 274 -43.82 34.12 24.93
CA GLU A 274 -42.83 35.15 24.58
C GLU A 274 -42.58 35.23 23.06
N LEU A 275 -42.94 34.18 22.32
CA LEU A 275 -42.83 34.09 20.85
C LEU A 275 -43.97 34.83 20.11
N ASP A 276 -45.03 35.29 20.81
CA ASP A 276 -46.15 35.99 20.18
C ASP A 276 -45.72 37.33 19.57
N GLY A 277 -45.72 37.40 18.23
CA GLY A 277 -45.32 38.58 17.47
C GLY A 277 -43.81 38.70 17.24
N VAL A 278 -43.05 37.65 17.53
CA VAL A 278 -41.68 37.46 17.02
C VAL A 278 -41.78 36.85 15.63
N GLY A 279 -41.03 37.40 14.66
CA GLY A 279 -41.11 36.97 13.27
C GLY A 279 -42.51 36.88 12.68
N VAL A 280 -42.79 35.72 12.08
CA VAL A 280 -44.11 35.36 11.53
C VAL A 280 -45.06 34.76 12.58
N CYS A 281 -44.55 34.41 13.76
CA CYS A 281 -45.31 33.71 14.79
C CYS A 281 -46.40 34.58 15.40
N VAL A 282 -47.59 34.00 15.49
CA VAL A 282 -48.71 34.61 16.17
C VAL A 282 -49.43 33.57 17.01
N LEU A 283 -49.79 33.97 18.21
CA LEU A 283 -50.53 33.13 19.12
C LEU A 283 -52.01 33.07 18.70
N GLY A 284 -52.56 31.86 18.65
CA GLY A 284 -53.96 31.62 18.25
C GLY A 284 -54.94 31.69 19.41
N GLU A 285 -56.24 31.56 19.09
CA GLU A 285 -57.30 31.43 20.09
C GLU A 285 -58.09 30.13 19.91
N GLN A 286 -58.26 29.38 21.01
CA GLN A 286 -59.17 28.24 21.11
C GLN A 286 -60.47 28.67 21.80
N THR A 287 -61.61 28.17 21.30
CA THR A 287 -62.91 28.36 21.94
C THR A 287 -63.44 27.04 22.50
N CYS A 288 -63.96 27.09 23.73
CA CYS A 288 -64.61 25.95 24.38
C CYS A 288 -65.97 25.67 23.74
N ASN A 289 -66.11 24.52 23.07
CA ASN A 289 -67.30 24.12 22.33
C ASN A 289 -67.97 22.89 22.96
N GLU A 290 -69.24 22.66 22.66
CA GLU A 290 -69.95 21.45 23.07
C GLU A 290 -69.74 20.36 22.01
N VAL A 291 -69.03 19.29 22.36
CA VAL A 291 -68.71 18.14 21.52
C VAL A 291 -69.26 16.87 22.19
N ASP A 292 -70.19 16.19 21.52
CA ASP A 292 -70.84 14.95 21.99
C ASP A 292 -71.41 15.00 23.43
N GLY A 293 -71.87 16.17 23.87
CA GLY A 293 -72.50 16.38 25.19
C GLY A 293 -71.51 16.67 26.33
N SER A 294 -70.22 16.80 26.03
CA SER A 294 -69.19 17.36 26.90
C SER A 294 -68.61 18.65 26.31
N ALA A 295 -68.15 19.56 27.16
CA ALA A 295 -67.50 20.77 26.72
C ALA A 295 -66.00 20.49 26.52
N ALA A 296 -65.49 20.71 25.31
CA ALA A 296 -64.09 20.51 24.95
C ALA A 296 -63.52 21.70 24.18
N TRP A 297 -62.21 21.94 24.30
CA TRP A 297 -61.53 22.96 23.50
C TRP A 297 -61.61 22.57 22.01
N GLY A 298 -62.01 23.52 21.16
CA GLY A 298 -61.98 23.34 19.71
C GLY A 298 -60.57 23.49 19.13
N ALA A 299 -60.45 23.41 17.81
CA ALA A 299 -59.20 23.65 17.10
C ALA A 299 -58.64 25.06 17.39
N CYS A 300 -57.31 25.17 17.39
CA CYS A 300 -56.65 26.47 17.48
C CYS A 300 -56.88 27.28 16.20
N ALA A 301 -57.39 28.51 16.34
CA ALA A 301 -57.67 29.38 15.21
C ALA A 301 -56.76 30.61 15.21
N GLY A 302 -56.13 30.87 14.07
CA GLY A 302 -55.32 32.08 13.85
C GLY A 302 -53.89 32.01 14.38
N ALA A 303 -53.43 30.87 14.87
CA ALA A 303 -52.01 30.66 15.19
C ALA A 303 -51.19 30.52 13.90
N THR A 304 -49.97 31.05 13.92
CA THR A 304 -48.90 30.71 12.97
C THR A 304 -47.78 30.14 13.82
N ALA A 305 -47.55 28.85 13.65
CA ALA A 305 -46.50 28.12 14.34
C ALA A 305 -45.13 28.57 13.82
N PRO A 306 -44.08 28.48 14.66
CA PRO A 306 -42.72 28.51 14.20
C PRO A 306 -42.51 27.36 13.19
N SER A 307 -41.67 27.59 12.20
CA SER A 307 -41.25 26.56 11.25
C SER A 307 -39.78 26.75 10.89
N SER A 308 -39.11 25.69 10.43
CA SER A 308 -37.73 25.81 9.96
C SER A 308 -37.52 26.99 9.00
N GLU A 309 -36.38 27.67 9.19
CA GLU A 309 -36.02 28.86 8.43
C GLU A 309 -36.07 28.62 6.93
N SER A 310 -36.71 29.55 6.23
CA SER A 310 -36.74 29.58 4.79
C SER A 310 -36.22 30.93 4.35
N CYS A 311 -35.24 30.95 3.44
CA CYS A 311 -34.66 32.23 3.01
C CYS A 311 -35.71 33.13 2.33
N ASN A 312 -36.31 33.99 3.13
CA ASN A 312 -37.49 34.75 2.75
C ASN A 312 -37.50 36.13 3.43
N THR A 313 -36.45 36.48 4.17
CA THR A 313 -36.29 37.75 4.91
C THR A 313 -37.28 37.93 6.05
N SER A 314 -37.90 36.83 6.49
CA SER A 314 -38.70 36.74 7.69
C SER A 314 -38.05 35.74 8.62
N ASP A 315 -38.32 35.94 9.90
CA ASP A 315 -37.98 35.06 11.01
C ASP A 315 -39.12 34.02 11.08
N ASP A 316 -38.87 32.81 10.58
CA ASP A 316 -39.85 31.73 10.44
C ASP A 316 -39.91 30.85 11.70
N ASP A 317 -38.79 30.68 12.39
CA ASP A 317 -38.65 29.90 13.62
C ASP A 317 -38.83 30.73 14.91
N CYS A 318 -38.95 32.04 14.75
CA CYS A 318 -39.32 32.98 15.80
C CYS A 318 -38.29 33.09 16.93
N ASP A 319 -37.03 32.80 16.65
CA ASP A 319 -35.91 32.97 17.59
C ASP A 319 -35.45 34.45 17.71
N GLY A 320 -35.96 35.32 16.83
CA GLY A 320 -35.68 36.76 16.79
C GLY A 320 -34.52 37.15 15.86
N MET A 321 -33.91 36.19 15.20
CA MET A 321 -32.98 36.35 14.08
C MET A 321 -33.73 36.07 12.76
N VAL A 322 -33.10 36.32 11.62
CA VAL A 322 -33.78 36.19 10.32
C VAL A 322 -32.87 35.36 9.42
N ASP A 323 -33.39 34.26 8.89
CA ASP A 323 -32.78 33.35 7.93
C ASP A 323 -31.50 32.61 8.44
N GLU A 324 -31.12 32.70 9.72
CA GLU A 324 -29.82 32.22 10.28
C GLU A 324 -29.45 30.77 9.95
N GLY A 325 -30.40 29.83 9.99
CA GLY A 325 -30.21 28.40 9.71
C GLY A 325 -30.10 28.07 8.23
N VAL A 326 -30.34 29.06 7.36
CA VAL A 326 -30.23 28.94 5.90
C VAL A 326 -29.20 29.90 5.29
N LEU A 327 -28.54 30.72 6.10
CA LEU A 327 -27.43 31.55 5.63
C LEU A 327 -26.17 30.69 5.48
N VAL A 328 -25.58 30.74 4.29
CA VAL A 328 -24.23 30.23 4.03
C VAL A 328 -23.23 31.37 4.19
N ALA A 329 -22.09 31.06 4.82
CA ALA A 329 -20.93 31.93 4.80
C ALA A 329 -20.32 31.91 3.41
N GLN A 330 -19.93 33.07 2.90
CA GLN A 330 -19.32 33.21 1.57
C GLN A 330 -18.28 34.33 1.59
N TRP A 331 -17.16 34.10 0.91
CA TRP A 331 -15.97 34.95 0.89
C TRP A 331 -15.84 35.63 -0.46
N GLN A 332 -15.27 36.82 -0.51
CA GLN A 332 -15.11 37.51 -1.79
C GLN A 332 -14.13 36.73 -2.66
N ASP A 333 -14.52 36.50 -3.91
CA ASP A 333 -13.75 35.75 -4.92
C ASP A 333 -13.71 36.60 -6.20
N VAL A 334 -12.52 37.12 -6.50
CA VAL A 334 -12.29 38.09 -7.58
C VAL A 334 -11.69 37.45 -8.82
N ASP A 335 -10.91 36.38 -8.69
CA ASP A 335 -10.25 35.69 -9.81
C ASP A 335 -11.01 34.45 -10.31
N GLY A 336 -11.93 33.90 -9.51
CA GLY A 336 -12.87 32.85 -9.87
C GLY A 336 -12.32 31.44 -9.73
N ASP A 337 -11.50 31.15 -8.73
CA ASP A 337 -11.00 29.81 -8.40
C ASP A 337 -11.83 29.03 -7.38
N ASP A 338 -12.98 29.59 -6.97
CA ASP A 338 -13.92 29.06 -5.97
C ASP A 338 -13.41 29.10 -4.51
N TYR A 339 -12.26 29.73 -4.24
CA TYR A 339 -11.79 30.11 -2.91
C TYR A 339 -11.90 31.63 -2.74
N GLY A 340 -12.01 32.10 -1.50
CA GLY A 340 -12.15 33.52 -1.25
C GLY A 340 -11.44 34.01 0.00
N VAL A 341 -11.26 35.32 0.03
CA VAL A 341 -10.47 36.04 1.03
C VAL A 341 -11.33 36.83 2.01
N GLY A 342 -10.86 36.91 3.27
CA GLY A 342 -11.32 37.87 4.27
C GLY A 342 -12.44 37.40 5.19
N GLU A 343 -13.22 38.34 5.72
CA GLU A 343 -14.34 38.04 6.61
C GLU A 343 -15.56 37.61 5.78
N PRO A 344 -16.22 36.49 6.11
CA PRO A 344 -17.38 36.04 5.36
C PRO A 344 -18.54 37.03 5.50
N ILE A 345 -19.32 37.15 4.43
CA ILE A 345 -20.68 37.67 4.53
C ILE A 345 -21.63 36.48 4.62
N MET A 346 -22.72 36.64 5.37
CA MET A 346 -23.77 35.63 5.44
C MET A 346 -24.84 35.94 4.38
N GLY A 347 -25.21 34.95 3.58
CA GLY A 347 -26.24 35.08 2.55
C GLY A 347 -26.91 33.75 2.23
N CYS A 348 -28.15 33.78 1.74
CA CYS A 348 -28.87 32.54 1.46
C CYS A 348 -28.47 31.83 0.16
N THR A 349 -27.83 32.54 -0.75
CA THR A 349 -27.43 32.02 -2.05
C THR A 349 -26.08 32.60 -2.40
N LEU A 350 -25.22 31.78 -3.02
CA LEU A 350 -23.92 32.22 -3.50
C LEU A 350 -24.07 33.49 -4.36
N MET A 351 -23.51 34.59 -3.86
CA MET A 351 -23.50 35.87 -4.58
C MET A 351 -22.47 35.82 -5.69
N ALA A 352 -22.74 36.49 -6.81
CA ALA A 352 -21.76 36.56 -7.90
C ALA A 352 -20.49 37.31 -7.43
N GLY A 353 -19.32 36.70 -7.63
CA GLY A 353 -18.03 37.19 -7.14
C GLY A 353 -17.75 36.82 -5.68
N TYR A 354 -18.32 35.70 -5.22
CA TYR A 354 -18.06 35.11 -3.91
C TYR A 354 -17.89 33.59 -4.07
N ALA A 355 -17.08 33.03 -3.18
CA ALA A 355 -16.76 31.61 -3.01
C ALA A 355 -17.35 31.06 -1.71
N LEU A 356 -17.54 29.73 -1.65
CA LEU A 356 -17.95 29.01 -0.43
C LEU A 356 -16.75 28.48 0.35
N GLU A 357 -15.59 28.39 -0.27
CA GLU A 357 -14.38 27.94 0.40
C GLU A 357 -13.54 29.15 0.85
N PRO A 358 -13.12 29.21 2.12
CA PRO A 358 -12.19 30.24 2.59
C PRO A 358 -10.74 29.87 2.31
N GLY A 359 -9.85 30.84 2.43
CA GLY A 359 -8.42 30.57 2.67
C GLY A 359 -7.49 30.97 1.53
N ASP A 360 -8.03 31.54 0.46
CA ASP A 360 -7.24 32.12 -0.60
C ASP A 360 -6.36 33.28 -0.07
N CYS A 361 -5.06 33.18 -0.37
CA CYS A 361 -4.02 34.10 0.03
C CYS A 361 -3.65 35.14 -1.04
N ASP A 362 -4.07 34.97 -2.30
CA ASP A 362 -3.98 35.96 -3.38
C ASP A 362 -5.16 35.87 -4.38
N ASP A 363 -6.33 36.40 -3.97
CA ASP A 363 -7.58 36.67 -4.72
C ASP A 363 -7.44 37.46 -6.06
N GLY A 364 -6.22 37.72 -6.51
CA GLY A 364 -5.91 38.25 -7.82
C GLY A 364 -5.41 37.19 -8.83
N ASP A 365 -5.14 35.97 -8.39
CA ASP A 365 -4.54 34.89 -9.15
C ASP A 365 -5.21 33.53 -8.91
N MET A 366 -5.97 33.07 -9.91
CA MET A 366 -6.71 31.78 -9.88
C MET A 366 -5.84 30.51 -9.71
N GLY A 367 -4.52 30.66 -9.63
CA GLY A 367 -3.57 29.59 -9.36
C GLY A 367 -3.09 29.54 -7.91
N VAL A 368 -3.56 30.44 -7.04
CA VAL A 368 -3.12 30.58 -5.66
C VAL A 368 -4.31 30.36 -4.72
N PHE A 369 -4.50 29.13 -4.26
CA PHE A 369 -5.61 28.73 -3.40
C PHE A 369 -5.26 27.49 -2.58
N PRO A 370 -5.94 27.23 -1.45
CA PRO A 370 -5.76 26.03 -0.65
C PRO A 370 -5.75 24.71 -1.44
N GLY A 371 -4.60 24.05 -1.48
CA GLY A 371 -4.40 22.79 -2.21
C GLY A 371 -4.09 22.93 -3.69
N ALA A 372 -3.66 24.10 -4.16
CA ALA A 372 -3.06 24.26 -5.48
C ALA A 372 -1.70 23.52 -5.57
N ASP A 373 -1.25 23.24 -6.80
CA ASP A 373 0.06 22.61 -7.01
C ASP A 373 1.18 23.65 -6.90
N GLU A 374 2.14 23.42 -6.00
CA GLU A 374 3.30 24.27 -5.82
C GLU A 374 4.20 24.33 -7.08
N SER A 375 4.61 25.55 -7.42
CA SER A 375 5.60 25.83 -8.46
C SER A 375 6.83 26.47 -7.84
N CYS A 376 8.05 26.01 -8.20
CA CYS A 376 9.29 26.59 -7.65
C CYS A 376 9.55 28.05 -8.15
N ASP A 377 8.76 29.02 -7.74
CA ASP A 377 8.86 30.43 -8.13
C ASP A 377 8.86 31.42 -6.94
N GLY A 378 8.66 30.93 -5.72
CA GLY A 378 8.63 31.70 -4.49
C GLY A 378 7.26 32.26 -4.11
N VAL A 379 6.21 31.90 -4.85
CA VAL A 379 4.81 32.03 -4.43
C VAL A 379 4.44 30.81 -3.58
N ASP A 380 3.48 31.01 -2.69
CA ASP A 380 2.87 29.99 -1.84
C ASP A 380 1.51 29.75 -2.49
N GLU A 381 1.45 28.81 -3.43
CA GLU A 381 0.26 28.57 -4.25
C GLU A 381 -0.81 27.86 -3.45
N ASP A 382 -0.45 26.95 -2.55
CA ASP A 382 -1.39 26.19 -1.73
C ASP A 382 -1.82 26.90 -0.44
N CYS A 383 -1.27 28.08 -0.16
CA CYS A 383 -1.58 28.91 0.99
C CYS A 383 -1.37 28.22 2.35
N ASP A 384 -0.47 27.23 2.45
CA ASP A 384 -0.14 26.53 3.70
C ASP A 384 0.81 27.35 4.61
N GLY A 385 1.40 28.42 4.06
CA GLY A 385 2.32 29.32 4.73
C GLY A 385 3.80 29.04 4.43
N VAL A 386 4.10 28.13 3.51
CA VAL A 386 5.44 27.70 3.11
C VAL A 386 5.54 27.61 1.58
N ALA A 387 5.95 28.72 0.96
CA ALA A 387 6.28 28.75 -0.47
C ALA A 387 7.30 27.65 -0.88
N ASP A 388 7.03 27.01 -2.01
CA ASP A 388 7.86 26.06 -2.73
C ASP A 388 8.19 24.76 -1.96
N ASP A 389 7.31 24.29 -1.07
CA ASP A 389 7.63 23.19 -0.16
C ASP A 389 7.46 21.77 -0.75
N LEU A 390 6.98 21.70 -2.00
CA LEU A 390 6.68 20.48 -2.73
C LEU A 390 5.82 19.51 -1.91
N ASP A 391 4.58 19.91 -1.68
CA ASP A 391 3.55 19.03 -1.15
C ASP A 391 3.36 17.76 -2.01
N ALA A 392 2.69 16.75 -1.45
CA ALA A 392 2.67 15.38 -1.99
C ALA A 392 2.22 15.24 -3.47
N ASP A 393 1.54 16.26 -4.01
CA ASP A 393 1.04 16.33 -5.38
C ASP A 393 1.97 17.12 -6.35
N ALA A 394 2.96 17.88 -5.85
CA ALA A 394 3.87 18.74 -6.63
C ALA A 394 4.92 18.01 -7.49
N VAL A 395 4.90 16.67 -7.51
CA VAL A 395 5.89 15.83 -8.22
C VAL A 395 5.77 16.00 -9.75
N GLU A 396 4.64 16.47 -10.28
CA GLU A 396 4.43 16.62 -11.73
C GLU A 396 4.97 17.96 -12.30
N SER A 397 4.95 19.05 -11.52
CA SER A 397 5.37 20.40 -11.98
C SER A 397 6.87 20.48 -12.27
N CYS A 398 7.69 19.83 -11.44
CA CYS A 398 9.14 19.71 -11.64
C CYS A 398 9.55 18.47 -12.48
N ALA A 399 8.63 17.66 -13.02
CA ALA A 399 8.99 16.41 -13.71
C ALA A 399 9.76 16.65 -15.03
N GLY A 400 11.08 16.54 -14.98
CA GLY A 400 11.92 16.36 -16.17
C GLY A 400 11.92 14.89 -16.60
N ALA A 401 12.04 14.62 -17.91
CA ALA A 401 11.84 13.28 -18.47
C ALA A 401 12.79 12.16 -17.97
N ASP A 402 13.85 12.50 -17.23
CA ASP A 402 14.94 11.58 -16.87
C ASP A 402 15.47 11.78 -15.42
N GLY A 403 14.63 12.27 -14.49
CA GLY A 403 14.98 12.41 -13.06
C GLY A 403 13.80 12.73 -12.13
N THR A 404 13.98 12.55 -10.82
CA THR A 404 12.98 12.89 -9.79
C THR A 404 13.29 14.24 -9.17
N ALA A 405 12.29 15.12 -9.05
CA ALA A 405 12.42 16.32 -8.25
C ALA A 405 12.48 15.92 -6.76
N ILE A 406 13.44 16.46 -6.00
CA ILE A 406 13.62 16.17 -4.56
C ILE A 406 13.39 17.42 -3.68
N GLY A 407 13.05 18.57 -4.29
CA GLY A 407 12.86 19.83 -3.56
C GLY A 407 13.03 21.06 -4.43
N CYS A 408 12.60 22.22 -3.95
CA CYS A 408 13.00 23.52 -4.48
C CYS A 408 14.18 24.07 -3.66
N ALA A 409 15.10 24.80 -4.29
CA ALA A 409 16.17 25.49 -3.58
C ALA A 409 16.43 26.90 -4.13
N ASP A 410 16.73 27.83 -3.21
CA ASP A 410 17.17 29.19 -3.54
C ASP A 410 18.58 29.16 -4.18
N GLY A 411 18.60 29.25 -5.51
CA GLY A 411 19.80 29.37 -6.32
C GLY A 411 20.23 30.82 -6.52
N SER A 412 21.46 31.05 -7.00
CA SER A 412 21.98 32.40 -7.29
C SER A 412 21.21 33.18 -8.39
N SER A 413 20.20 32.55 -8.99
CA SER A 413 19.33 33.08 -10.04
C SER A 413 17.83 33.04 -9.70
N GLY A 414 17.44 32.65 -8.47
CA GLY A 414 16.05 32.45 -8.03
C GLY A 414 15.79 31.02 -7.55
N TRP A 415 14.54 30.76 -7.14
CA TRP A 415 14.02 29.43 -6.83
C TRP A 415 14.06 28.53 -8.06
N ALA A 416 14.48 27.28 -7.88
CA ALA A 416 14.60 26.30 -8.95
C ALA A 416 14.41 24.87 -8.42
N CYS A 417 13.82 24.00 -9.24
CA CYS A 417 13.71 22.57 -8.95
C CYS A 417 15.10 21.94 -8.78
N VAL A 418 15.28 21.17 -7.71
CA VAL A 418 16.44 20.33 -7.45
C VAL A 418 16.14 18.90 -7.87
N TYR A 419 16.96 18.36 -8.75
CA TYR A 419 16.77 17.02 -9.32
C TYR A 419 17.70 15.98 -8.69
N SER A 420 17.17 14.79 -8.43
CA SER A 420 17.94 13.55 -8.41
C SER A 420 18.00 13.03 -9.83
N CYS A 421 19.20 12.82 -10.36
CA CYS A 421 19.33 12.15 -11.64
C CYS A 421 19.39 10.65 -11.44
N ASP A 422 18.58 9.93 -12.22
CA ASP A 422 18.65 8.48 -12.31
C ASP A 422 20.03 8.04 -12.78
N ALA A 423 20.40 6.80 -12.43
CA ALA A 423 21.72 6.26 -12.76
C ALA A 423 22.01 6.36 -14.28
N GLY A 424 22.99 7.19 -14.65
CA GLY A 424 23.38 7.43 -16.03
C GLY A 424 23.08 8.84 -16.55
N PHE A 425 22.30 9.63 -15.81
CA PHE A 425 22.02 11.03 -16.11
C PHE A 425 22.70 11.94 -15.08
N TYR A 426 23.06 13.15 -15.51
CA TYR A 426 23.70 14.14 -14.64
C TYR A 426 23.27 15.55 -15.05
N ASP A 427 23.05 16.44 -14.07
CA ASP A 427 22.95 17.88 -14.34
C ASP A 427 24.36 18.43 -14.59
N CYS A 428 24.67 18.68 -15.86
CA CYS A 428 25.99 19.08 -16.32
C CYS A 428 26.06 20.49 -16.85
N ASN A 429 25.00 21.30 -16.66
CA ASN A 429 25.05 22.70 -17.03
C ASN A 429 24.34 23.58 -15.98
N THR A 430 23.78 24.71 -16.40
CA THR A 430 23.12 25.67 -15.49
C THR A 430 21.62 25.78 -15.78
N LEU A 431 21.12 24.96 -16.70
CA LEU A 431 19.70 24.78 -16.96
C LEU A 431 19.21 23.63 -16.09
N PRO A 432 18.04 23.75 -15.48
CA PRO A 432 17.47 22.69 -14.65
C PRO A 432 17.16 21.43 -15.48
N GLY A 433 17.44 20.26 -14.89
CA GLY A 433 17.13 18.94 -15.45
C GLY A 433 18.31 17.97 -15.43
N CYS A 434 18.02 16.70 -15.73
CA CYS A 434 19.03 15.64 -15.83
C CYS A 434 19.37 15.38 -17.30
N GLU A 435 20.62 15.61 -17.69
CA GLU A 435 21.03 15.42 -19.08
C GLU A 435 21.72 14.08 -19.31
N THR A 436 21.59 13.59 -20.55
CA THR A 436 22.39 12.45 -21.00
C THR A 436 23.85 12.88 -21.19
N PRO A 437 24.82 12.08 -20.72
CA PRO A 437 26.24 12.39 -20.83
C PRO A 437 26.80 12.04 -22.22
N GLU A 438 26.08 12.38 -23.30
CA GLU A 438 26.42 12.04 -24.69
C GLU A 438 26.99 13.22 -25.50
N SER A 439 27.17 14.39 -24.87
CA SER A 439 27.81 15.53 -25.52
C SER A 439 29.32 15.54 -25.32
N GLY A 440 30.07 16.05 -26.31
CA GLY A 440 31.54 16.00 -26.33
C GLY A 440 32.26 16.68 -25.15
N THR A 441 31.56 17.46 -24.31
CA THR A 441 32.06 18.09 -23.09
C THR A 441 31.65 17.41 -21.78
N ASN A 442 30.71 16.46 -21.82
CA ASN A 442 30.14 15.80 -20.64
C ASN A 442 30.10 14.27 -20.80
N CYS A 443 31.14 13.67 -21.39
CA CYS A 443 31.14 12.25 -21.72
C CYS A 443 31.21 11.36 -20.46
N GLY A 444 30.15 10.60 -20.16
CA GLY A 444 30.02 9.74 -18.97
C GLY A 444 30.01 10.43 -17.60
N ARG A 445 30.35 11.73 -17.52
CA ARG A 445 30.27 12.60 -16.33
C ARG A 445 30.43 14.07 -16.72
N CYS A 446 29.95 14.98 -15.88
CA CYS A 446 30.05 16.41 -16.14
C CYS A 446 31.50 16.90 -16.25
N GLY A 447 31.74 17.74 -17.26
CA GLY A 447 33.04 18.35 -17.54
C GLY A 447 34.09 17.42 -18.16
N LEU A 448 33.75 16.17 -18.49
CA LEU A 448 34.66 15.30 -19.24
C LEU A 448 34.59 15.59 -20.74
N ALA A 449 35.53 16.39 -21.22
CA ALA A 449 35.76 16.57 -22.65
C ALA A 449 36.64 15.45 -23.22
N CYS A 450 36.16 14.77 -24.26
CA CYS A 450 36.96 13.77 -24.97
C CYS A 450 38.15 14.44 -25.68
N GLY A 451 39.33 13.83 -25.58
CA GLY A 451 40.55 14.35 -26.17
C GLY A 451 40.50 14.42 -27.70
N SER A 452 41.42 15.16 -28.32
CA SER A 452 41.48 15.31 -29.78
C SER A 452 41.57 13.96 -30.50
N GLY A 453 40.60 13.66 -31.37
CA GLY A 453 40.50 12.39 -32.11
C GLY A 453 39.58 11.33 -31.48
N THR A 454 38.95 11.65 -30.35
CA THR A 454 37.94 10.80 -29.71
C THR A 454 36.55 11.45 -29.72
N ILE A 455 35.51 10.64 -29.88
CA ILE A 455 34.09 11.02 -29.76
C ILE A 455 33.51 10.37 -28.50
N CYS A 456 32.47 10.95 -27.92
CA CYS A 456 31.70 10.29 -26.88
C CYS A 456 30.72 9.30 -27.53
N ASP A 457 30.76 8.04 -27.11
CA ASP A 457 29.86 6.97 -27.55
C ASP A 457 29.50 6.16 -26.30
N GLU A 458 28.20 6.08 -25.97
CA GLU A 458 27.68 5.40 -24.76
C GLU A 458 28.42 5.79 -23.45
N GLY A 459 28.71 7.09 -23.28
CA GLY A 459 29.40 7.60 -22.09
C GLY A 459 30.90 7.32 -22.02
N LEU A 460 31.51 6.79 -23.09
CA LEU A 460 32.94 6.52 -23.19
C LEU A 460 33.56 7.30 -24.36
N CYS A 461 34.70 7.97 -24.14
CA CYS A 461 35.49 8.52 -25.23
C CYS A 461 36.16 7.40 -26.04
N VAL A 462 35.62 7.15 -27.23
CA VAL A 462 36.14 6.18 -28.20
C VAL A 462 36.78 6.90 -29.39
N CYS A 463 37.64 6.23 -30.13
CA CYS A 463 38.24 6.81 -31.34
C CYS A 463 37.17 7.02 -32.44
N ASP A 464 37.21 8.18 -33.11
CA ASP A 464 36.32 8.48 -34.24
C ASP A 464 36.52 7.46 -35.39
N ARG A 465 35.46 7.19 -36.16
CA ARG A 465 35.45 6.14 -37.20
C ARG A 465 36.57 6.37 -38.22
N GLY A 466 37.65 5.59 -38.11
CA GLY A 466 38.83 5.67 -38.98
C GLY A 466 40.18 5.68 -38.24
N LEU A 467 40.16 5.74 -36.91
CA LEU A 467 41.35 5.66 -36.06
C LEU A 467 41.28 4.39 -35.20
N ALA A 468 42.37 3.62 -35.11
CA ALA A 468 42.46 2.42 -34.28
C ALA A 468 43.56 2.61 -33.23
N ASN A 469 43.30 2.19 -31.99
CA ASN A 469 44.33 2.08 -30.97
C ASN A 469 45.26 0.91 -31.35
N CYS A 470 46.45 1.23 -31.87
CA CYS A 470 47.44 0.23 -32.27
C CYS A 470 48.54 0.03 -31.21
N ASP A 471 48.27 0.31 -29.93
CA ASP A 471 49.19 -0.08 -28.86
C ASP A 471 48.52 -0.83 -27.71
N SER A 472 49.20 -1.90 -27.31
CA SER A 472 49.03 -2.74 -26.13
C SER A 472 47.87 -3.75 -26.11
N GLY A 473 48.24 -5.04 -26.03
CA GLY A 473 47.40 -6.00 -25.35
C GLY A 473 47.25 -5.57 -23.88
N GLY A 474 46.02 -5.23 -23.48
CA GLY A 474 45.67 -4.92 -22.09
C GLY A 474 45.17 -3.49 -21.90
N ALA A 475 43.93 -3.36 -21.43
CA ALA A 475 43.22 -2.11 -21.19
C ALA A 475 43.98 -1.11 -20.28
N ARG A 476 44.26 0.09 -20.79
CA ARG A 476 44.04 1.40 -20.13
C ARG A 476 44.38 2.57 -21.07
N TRP A 477 43.69 3.69 -20.84
CA TRP A 477 43.56 4.83 -21.74
C TRP A 477 44.80 5.73 -21.77
N ASP A 478 45.47 5.84 -22.93
CA ASP A 478 46.40 6.93 -23.22
C ASP A 478 46.16 7.56 -24.61
N ARG A 479 45.49 8.72 -24.56
CA ARG A 479 45.51 9.93 -25.41
C ARG A 479 45.93 9.98 -26.89
N SER A 480 46.07 8.91 -27.67
CA SER A 480 46.39 9.08 -29.11
C SER A 480 45.63 8.12 -30.03
N CYS A 481 44.54 8.59 -30.63
CA CYS A 481 43.94 7.95 -31.80
C CYS A 481 44.77 8.33 -33.04
N GLU A 482 45.66 7.45 -33.48
CA GLU A 482 46.55 7.73 -34.61
C GLU A 482 45.99 7.29 -35.97
N THR A 483 46.22 8.11 -37.00
CA THR A 483 45.96 7.72 -38.39
C THR A 483 47.03 6.73 -38.86
N SER A 484 46.63 5.64 -39.49
CA SER A 484 47.49 4.55 -40.00
C SER A 484 48.49 4.93 -41.11
N SER A 485 48.96 6.18 -41.21
CA SER A 485 49.72 6.63 -42.39
C SER A 485 50.73 7.78 -42.23
N SER A 486 51.36 8.00 -41.07
CA SER A 486 52.46 8.98 -41.00
C SER A 486 53.69 8.53 -40.20
N SER A 487 54.77 8.33 -40.97
CA SER A 487 56.19 8.38 -40.57
C SER A 487 56.64 7.44 -39.45
N LEU A 488 56.91 6.19 -39.80
CA LEU A 488 57.90 5.40 -39.08
C LEU A 488 59.28 6.02 -39.30
N ASP A 489 59.76 6.71 -38.27
CA ASP A 489 61.16 7.04 -38.05
C ASP A 489 62.01 5.76 -38.18
N GLU A 490 63.03 5.78 -39.04
CA GLU A 490 63.90 4.63 -39.35
C GLU A 490 64.74 4.14 -38.16
N SER A 491 64.59 4.71 -36.96
CA SER A 491 65.36 4.34 -35.76
C SER A 491 64.74 3.21 -34.92
N SER A 492 63.47 2.84 -35.14
CA SER A 492 62.71 1.99 -34.20
C SER A 492 62.25 0.66 -34.80
N ARG A 493 63.13 -0.05 -35.52
CA ARG A 493 62.86 -1.42 -35.98
C ARG A 493 63.60 -2.43 -35.10
N PRO A 494 62.94 -3.44 -34.51
CA PRO A 494 63.65 -4.55 -33.89
C PRO A 494 64.43 -5.31 -34.99
N PRO A 495 65.70 -5.70 -34.75
CA PRO A 495 66.40 -6.56 -35.71
C PRO A 495 65.70 -7.93 -35.76
N CYS A 496 65.55 -8.53 -36.96
CA CYS A 496 65.16 -9.94 -37.09
C CYS A 496 66.32 -10.81 -36.58
N GLU A 497 66.52 -10.91 -35.26
CA GLU A 497 67.59 -11.70 -34.63
C GLU A 497 67.19 -13.13 -34.25
N SER A 498 65.98 -13.59 -34.59
CA SER A 498 65.52 -14.95 -34.28
C SER A 498 64.99 -15.70 -35.50
N CYS A 499 65.83 -15.87 -36.51
CA CYS A 499 65.64 -16.94 -37.49
C CYS A 499 66.90 -17.80 -37.50
N PHE A 500 66.79 -19.03 -36.98
CA PHE A 500 67.85 -20.04 -37.10
C PHE A 500 68.09 -20.33 -38.59
N ALA A 501 69.08 -19.69 -39.21
CA ALA A 501 69.49 -19.95 -40.57
C ALA A 501 71.01 -20.22 -40.64
N ALA A 502 71.39 -21.21 -41.46
CA ALA A 502 72.76 -21.65 -41.66
C ALA A 502 73.69 -20.49 -42.13
N PRO A 503 75.00 -20.54 -41.83
CA PRO A 503 75.92 -19.43 -42.13
C PRO A 503 75.96 -19.13 -43.64
N GLY A 504 75.42 -17.97 -44.02
CA GLY A 504 75.43 -17.45 -45.40
C GLY A 504 74.09 -16.98 -45.96
N ALA A 505 72.96 -17.19 -45.27
CA ALA A 505 71.64 -16.73 -45.73
C ALA A 505 71.39 -15.25 -45.38
N SER A 506 70.64 -14.53 -46.23
CA SER A 506 70.22 -13.14 -45.97
C SER A 506 68.71 -13.06 -45.75
N CYS A 507 68.27 -12.52 -44.62
CA CYS A 507 66.86 -12.34 -44.30
C CYS A 507 66.43 -10.88 -44.54
N ARG A 508 65.23 -10.68 -45.10
CA ARG A 508 64.62 -9.35 -45.30
C ARG A 508 63.16 -9.36 -44.86
N TRP A 509 62.74 -8.24 -44.27
CA TRP A 509 61.35 -8.00 -43.89
C TRP A 509 60.49 -7.70 -45.13
N ASN A 510 59.41 -8.45 -45.33
CA ASN A 510 58.48 -8.21 -46.44
C ASN A 510 57.33 -7.31 -45.98
N VAL A 511 57.30 -6.09 -46.50
CA VAL A 511 56.38 -5.02 -46.09
C VAL A 511 54.93 -5.27 -46.52
N LEU A 512 54.70 -6.14 -47.51
CA LEU A 512 53.34 -6.44 -47.98
C LEU A 512 52.64 -7.52 -47.15
N THR A 513 53.40 -8.39 -46.48
CA THR A 513 52.85 -9.55 -45.77
C THR A 513 53.09 -9.53 -44.27
N GLY A 514 53.94 -8.62 -43.76
CA GLY A 514 54.21 -8.49 -42.31
C GLY A 514 55.01 -9.65 -41.69
N VAL A 515 55.77 -10.41 -42.50
CA VAL A 515 56.58 -11.57 -42.05
C VAL A 515 58.02 -11.49 -42.57
N CYS A 516 58.99 -12.01 -41.80
CA CYS A 516 60.42 -12.02 -42.15
C CYS A 516 60.73 -13.23 -43.07
N GLN A 517 61.29 -13.00 -44.26
CA GLN A 517 61.63 -14.04 -45.24
C GLN A 517 63.16 -14.20 -45.36
N CYS A 518 63.66 -15.44 -45.38
CA CYS A 518 65.08 -15.76 -45.53
C CYS A 518 65.35 -16.48 -46.86
N GLY A 519 66.37 -16.04 -47.60
CA GLY A 519 66.79 -16.59 -48.90
C GLY A 519 68.19 -17.18 -48.89
#